data_AF-A0A328DEV9-F1
#
_entry.id   AF-A0A328DEV9-F1
#
_cell.length_a   1.000
_cell.length_b   1.000
_cell.length_c   1.000
_cell.angle_alpha   90.00
_cell.angle_beta   90.00
_cell.angle_gamma   90.00
#
_symmetry.space_group_name_H-M   'P 1'
#
loop_
_entity.id
_entity.type
_entity.pdbx_description
1 polymer ?
#
loop_
_entity_poly.entity_id
_entity_poly.type
_entity_poly.pdbx_seq_one_letter_code
_entity_poly.pdbx_strand_id
1 'polypeptide(L)'
;MAAILAASHLSLFNTQLPTLFISAPPVSLSLHRLRRNPSIFTAVRVQQQTDKGSAPPAPEQHQFDDYAEDESYGEVNRIIGSRAAEGGRGMEYLIEWKDEHPPTWIPSDFIAKDVVSEYEIPWWTAVKKADESSLRELLNAGDGERDADAVDEDGRTALLFVSGLGSEDCVKLLAEAGADVNYRDPSGGGLTPLHMAAGYVRPGTVKILIELGADPEAEDDKGQTPLDLARTILKKLTPMQFDRRLGLHRVIGVLEDAMFEFAEVEEIMEKRGKGEKAEYLVKWKDREANEWVKRAAVADDLVSDFEAGVEYAVAERVLEKRMGEEGKKKKKVEYLVKWSDMEEATWEPAENVDPALIIEFEKKDQQS
;
A
#
# COMPACT_ATOMS: atom_id res chain seq x y z
N MET A 1 -10.24 -57.38 66.76
CA MET A 1 -9.10 -56.49 66.43
C MET A 1 -9.71 -55.14 66.14
N ALA A 2 -9.71 -54.27 67.16
CA ALA A 2 -8.77 -53.15 67.28
C ALA A 2 -9.30 -51.95 66.48
N ALA A 3 -9.37 -50.70 66.95
CA ALA A 3 -9.11 -50.02 68.21
C ALA A 3 -9.54 -48.55 67.85
N ILE A 4 -10.39 -47.84 68.63
CA ILE A 4 -9.97 -46.80 69.61
C ILE A 4 -9.40 -45.55 68.87
N LEU A 5 -9.81 -44.29 69.05
CA LEU A 5 -10.57 -43.52 70.05
C LEU A 5 -10.86 -42.13 69.40
N ALA A 6 -12.05 -41.53 69.60
CA ALA A 6 -12.30 -40.31 70.43
C ALA A 6 -11.62 -39.00 69.96
N ALA A 7 -12.15 -37.80 70.16
CA ALA A 7 -13.47 -37.27 70.48
C ALA A 7 -13.32 -35.73 70.45
N SER A 8 -14.46 -35.03 70.40
CA SER A 8 -14.70 -33.76 71.12
C SER A 8 -14.16 -32.42 70.59
N HIS A 9 -15.13 -31.65 70.09
CA HIS A 9 -15.55 -30.31 70.55
C HIS A 9 -14.67 -29.06 70.37
N LEU A 10 -15.31 -28.08 69.70
CA LEU A 10 -15.21 -26.60 69.82
C LEU A 10 -13.92 -25.93 69.33
N SER A 11 -14.04 -25.02 68.34
CA SER A 11 -14.23 -23.60 68.62
C SER A 11 -14.19 -22.73 67.35
N LEU A 12 -14.94 -21.63 67.41
CA LEU A 12 -14.71 -20.30 66.80
C LEU A 12 -14.89 -20.12 65.28
N PHE A 13 -15.89 -19.27 65.00
CA PHE A 13 -16.05 -18.47 63.79
C PHE A 13 -14.71 -17.89 63.33
N ASN A 14 -14.34 -18.16 62.09
CA ASN A 14 -13.38 -17.35 61.33
C ASN A 14 -14.02 -17.00 60.00
N THR A 15 -14.54 -15.77 59.90
CA THR A 15 -15.04 -15.20 58.65
C THR A 15 -13.85 -14.79 57.80
N GLN A 16 -13.41 -15.67 56.90
CA GLN A 16 -12.54 -15.30 55.79
C GLN A 16 -13.43 -14.90 54.61
N LEU A 17 -13.42 -13.60 54.28
CA LEU A 17 -13.91 -13.08 53.00
C LEU A 17 -13.08 -13.71 51.87
N PRO A 18 -13.68 -14.09 50.74
CA PRO A 18 -12.94 -14.58 49.59
C PRO A 18 -12.14 -13.43 48.98
N THR A 19 -10.81 -13.55 49.00
CA THR A 19 -9.91 -12.72 48.21
C THR A 19 -10.17 -13.00 46.72
N LEU A 20 -10.81 -12.06 46.02
CA LEU A 20 -10.86 -12.06 44.57
C LEU A 20 -9.45 -11.75 44.05
N PHE A 21 -8.81 -12.74 43.46
CA PHE A 21 -7.63 -12.53 42.62
C PHE A 21 -8.11 -11.87 41.33
N ILE A 22 -7.97 -10.55 41.22
CA ILE A 22 -8.13 -9.81 39.98
C ILE A 22 -6.74 -9.76 39.32
N SER A 23 -6.63 -10.41 38.17
CA SER A 23 -5.42 -10.39 37.34
C SER A 23 -5.26 -9.00 36.73
N ALA A 24 -4.05 -8.45 36.79
CA ALA A 24 -3.73 -7.11 36.30
C ALA A 24 -4.13 -6.92 34.81
N PRO A 25 -4.76 -5.80 34.43
CA PRO A 25 -4.92 -5.41 33.03
C PRO A 25 -3.55 -5.08 32.41
N PRO A 26 -3.36 -5.33 31.10
CA PRO A 26 -2.10 -4.98 30.45
C PRO A 26 -2.01 -3.47 30.18
N VAL A 27 -0.75 -3.06 30.20
CA VAL A 27 -0.21 -1.73 29.98
C VAL A 27 -0.58 -1.22 28.59
N SER A 28 -0.83 0.09 28.49
CA SER A 28 -0.84 0.87 27.25
C SER A 28 0.32 0.47 26.33
N LEU A 29 0.03 -0.39 25.35
CA LEU A 29 0.91 -0.67 24.23
C LEU A 29 0.26 -0.07 22.99
N SER A 30 1.03 0.75 22.28
CA SER A 30 0.63 1.38 21.04
C SER A 30 -0.06 0.36 20.12
N LEU A 31 -1.28 0.71 19.74
CA LEU A 31 -2.27 -0.17 19.12
C LEU A 31 -2.10 -0.09 17.61
N HIS A 32 -1.85 -1.22 16.97
CA HIS A 32 -1.46 -1.22 15.57
C HIS A 32 -2.21 -2.33 14.83
N ARG A 33 -3.10 -1.94 13.88
CA ARG A 33 -3.63 -2.82 12.81
C ARG A 33 -3.26 -2.31 11.42
N LEU A 34 -2.79 -3.19 10.53
CA LEU A 34 -2.75 -3.02 9.05
C LEU A 34 -4.18 -2.73 8.47
N ARG A 35 -4.41 -1.52 7.94
CA ARG A 35 -5.68 -1.01 7.37
C ARG A 35 -5.41 -0.28 6.07
N ARG A 36 -6.28 -0.36 5.05
CA ARG A 36 -6.01 0.31 3.76
C ARG A 36 -5.71 1.82 3.89
N ASN A 37 -4.57 2.27 3.36
CA ASN A 37 -4.09 3.64 3.44
C ASN A 37 -4.94 4.56 2.55
N PRO A 38 -5.64 5.56 3.12
CA PRO A 38 -6.50 6.47 2.35
C PRO A 38 -5.72 7.52 1.54
N SER A 39 -4.41 7.71 1.79
CA SER A 39 -3.65 8.89 1.37
C SER A 39 -3.10 8.84 -0.06
N ILE A 40 -3.34 7.76 -0.82
CA ILE A 40 -2.84 7.62 -2.20
C ILE A 40 -3.83 8.19 -3.25
N PHE A 41 -4.97 8.73 -2.83
CA PHE A 41 -5.95 9.30 -3.75
C PHE A 41 -5.71 10.78 -4.05
N THR A 42 -4.79 11.07 -4.96
CA THR A 42 -4.95 12.27 -5.83
C THR A 42 -5.54 11.81 -7.16
N ALA A 43 -6.83 11.48 -7.15
CA ALA A 43 -7.56 11.33 -8.39
C ALA A 43 -7.64 12.72 -9.06
N VAL A 44 -6.83 12.95 -10.09
CA VAL A 44 -7.08 14.03 -11.05
C VAL A 44 -8.38 13.66 -11.76
N ARG A 45 -9.49 14.12 -11.19
CA ARG A 45 -10.82 14.02 -11.77
C ARG A 45 -10.91 15.05 -12.88
N VAL A 46 -10.64 14.64 -14.11
CA VAL A 46 -11.04 15.41 -15.29
C VAL A 46 -12.56 15.47 -15.29
N GLN A 47 -13.13 16.64 -15.01
CA GLN A 47 -14.55 16.91 -15.16
C GLN A 47 -14.91 16.84 -16.64
N GLN A 48 -15.39 15.68 -17.10
CA GLN A 48 -16.19 15.63 -18.31
C GLN A 48 -17.56 16.22 -18.00
N GLN A 49 -17.73 17.47 -18.45
CA GLN A 49 -19.01 18.16 -18.48
C GLN A 49 -19.92 17.38 -19.44
N THR A 50 -20.94 16.72 -18.90
CA THR A 50 -21.99 16.08 -19.70
C THR A 50 -23.07 17.11 -19.98
N ASP A 51 -23.02 17.74 -21.15
CA ASP A 51 -24.14 18.52 -21.65
C ASP A 51 -24.99 17.64 -22.58
N LYS A 52 -26.22 17.36 -22.14
CA LYS A 52 -27.23 16.63 -22.92
C LYS A 52 -27.97 17.64 -23.81
N GLY A 53 -27.84 17.51 -25.12
CA GLY A 53 -28.92 17.93 -26.03
C GLY A 53 -28.52 18.47 -27.40
N SER A 54 -28.13 17.59 -28.32
CA SER A 54 -28.68 17.55 -29.70
C SER A 54 -28.07 16.37 -30.46
N ALA A 55 -28.84 15.79 -31.37
CA ALA A 55 -28.48 14.59 -32.14
C ALA A 55 -27.18 14.81 -32.95
N PRO A 56 -26.36 13.77 -33.15
CA PRO A 56 -25.13 13.92 -33.92
C PRO A 56 -25.47 14.22 -35.38
N PRO A 57 -24.82 15.21 -36.03
CA PRO A 57 -24.84 15.29 -37.47
C PRO A 57 -24.15 14.04 -38.03
N ALA A 58 -24.64 13.56 -39.17
CA ALA A 58 -24.02 12.47 -39.93
C ALA A 58 -22.51 12.73 -40.14
N PRO A 59 -21.68 11.69 -40.29
CA PRO A 59 -20.25 11.87 -40.45
C PRO A 59 -20.00 12.82 -41.63
N GLU A 60 -19.47 14.00 -41.35
CA GLU A 60 -18.87 14.83 -42.37
C GLU A 60 -17.68 14.03 -42.88
N GLN A 61 -17.90 13.40 -44.03
CA GLN A 61 -16.83 12.98 -44.90
C GLN A 61 -16.04 14.26 -45.17
N HIS A 62 -14.89 14.41 -44.50
CA HIS A 62 -13.87 15.33 -44.97
C HIS A 62 -13.52 14.86 -46.38
N GLN A 63 -14.20 15.47 -47.34
CA GLN A 63 -13.89 15.36 -48.74
C GLN A 63 -12.50 15.96 -48.84
N PHE A 64 -11.52 15.07 -48.97
CA PHE A 64 -10.13 15.40 -49.24
C PHE A 64 -10.18 16.21 -50.55
N ASP A 65 -10.04 17.52 -50.43
CA ASP A 65 -9.98 18.39 -51.60
C ASP A 65 -8.79 17.95 -52.45
N ASP A 66 -9.09 17.65 -53.72
CA ASP A 66 -8.22 17.32 -54.83
C ASP A 66 -6.73 17.69 -54.61
N TYR A 67 -5.95 16.73 -54.10
CA TYR A 67 -4.50 16.83 -54.05
C TYR A 67 -4.00 16.58 -55.46
N ALA A 68 -3.43 17.62 -56.07
CA ALA A 68 -2.74 17.52 -57.34
C ALA A 68 -1.74 16.34 -57.30
N GLU A 69 -1.87 15.43 -58.28
CA GLU A 69 -1.10 14.18 -58.44
C GLU A 69 0.44 14.36 -58.63
N ASP A 70 1.01 15.53 -58.34
CA ASP A 70 2.40 15.88 -58.67
C ASP A 70 3.34 16.08 -57.46
N GLU A 71 2.89 15.94 -56.21
CA GLU A 71 3.78 16.00 -55.05
C GLU A 71 4.42 14.64 -54.75
N SER A 72 5.53 14.37 -55.44
CA SER A 72 6.52 13.37 -55.03
C SER A 72 6.94 13.67 -53.59
N TYR A 73 6.34 12.98 -52.62
CA TYR A 73 6.75 13.01 -51.22
C TYR A 73 8.28 12.98 -51.13
N GLY A 74 8.87 14.01 -50.52
CA GLY A 74 10.31 14.21 -50.46
C GLY A 74 11.04 13.01 -49.87
N GLU A 75 12.31 12.83 -50.23
CA GLU A 75 13.11 11.76 -49.63
C GLU A 75 13.30 12.01 -48.12
N VAL A 76 12.92 11.03 -47.30
CA VAL A 76 13.16 11.05 -45.84
C VAL A 76 14.67 11.14 -45.57
N ASN A 77 15.10 12.12 -44.78
CA ASN A 77 16.49 12.23 -44.33
C ASN A 77 16.70 11.35 -43.09
N ARG A 78 15.95 11.63 -42.02
CA ARG A 78 15.95 10.84 -40.78
C ARG A 78 14.72 11.17 -39.91
N ILE A 79 14.43 10.30 -38.96
CA ILE A 79 13.47 10.56 -37.89
C ILE A 79 14.17 11.36 -36.78
N ILE A 80 13.53 12.45 -36.34
CA ILE A 80 14.07 13.36 -35.31
C ILE A 80 13.19 13.44 -34.04
N GLY A 81 12.04 12.75 -34.02
CA GLY A 81 11.14 12.70 -32.86
C GLY A 81 10.07 11.62 -33.03
N SER A 82 9.43 11.23 -31.93
CA SER A 82 8.36 10.23 -31.91
C SER A 82 7.28 10.61 -30.91
N ARG A 83 6.02 10.25 -31.17
CA ARG A 83 4.89 10.40 -30.25
C ARG A 83 3.82 9.35 -30.48
N ALA A 84 3.01 9.06 -29.48
CA ALA A 84 1.79 8.28 -29.66
C ALA A 84 0.81 8.94 -30.65
N ALA A 85 0.24 8.15 -31.56
CA ALA A 85 -0.73 8.63 -32.55
C ALA A 85 -2.07 9.05 -31.90
N GLU A 86 -2.75 10.02 -32.52
CA GLU A 86 -4.04 10.53 -32.05
C GLU A 86 -5.11 9.42 -32.10
N GLY A 87 -5.51 8.90 -30.93
CA GLY A 87 -6.41 7.74 -30.81
C GLY A 87 -5.76 6.46 -30.26
N GLY A 88 -4.48 6.50 -29.85
CA GLY A 88 -3.83 5.48 -29.04
C GLY A 88 -3.52 4.17 -29.77
N ARG A 89 -3.62 4.15 -31.11
CA ARG A 89 -3.31 2.98 -31.96
C ARG A 89 -2.28 3.38 -33.00
N GLY A 90 -1.01 3.37 -32.60
CA GLY A 90 0.14 3.58 -33.49
C GLY A 90 1.09 4.66 -32.99
N MET A 91 2.21 4.79 -33.71
CA MET A 91 3.24 5.80 -33.47
C MET A 91 3.24 6.81 -34.62
N GLU A 92 3.47 8.06 -34.30
CA GLU A 92 3.81 9.11 -35.26
C GLU A 92 5.27 9.50 -35.08
N TYR A 93 5.92 9.81 -36.20
CA TYR A 93 7.33 10.20 -36.23
C TYR A 93 7.50 11.56 -36.87
N LEU A 94 8.36 12.38 -36.28
CA LEU A 94 8.74 13.68 -36.83
C LEU A 94 9.86 13.45 -37.84
N ILE A 95 9.56 13.73 -39.10
CA ILE A 95 10.49 13.51 -40.21
C ILE A 95 11.23 14.79 -40.55
N GLU A 96 12.56 14.71 -40.58
CA GLU A 96 13.40 15.68 -41.27
C GLU A 96 13.53 15.24 -42.73
N TRP A 97 13.21 16.14 -43.65
CA TRP A 97 13.28 15.88 -45.07
C TRP A 97 14.67 16.21 -45.63
N LYS A 98 15.06 15.58 -46.75
CA LYS A 98 16.30 15.94 -47.45
C LYS A 98 16.18 17.22 -48.26
N ASP A 99 14.97 17.65 -48.56
CA ASP A 99 14.65 18.89 -49.25
C ASP A 99 14.40 20.02 -48.23
N GLU A 100 14.08 21.24 -48.71
CA GLU A 100 13.87 22.41 -47.83
C GLU A 100 12.47 22.42 -47.17
N HIS A 101 11.77 21.29 -47.10
CA HIS A 101 10.50 21.22 -46.39
C HIS A 101 10.70 21.23 -44.86
N PRO A 102 9.81 21.90 -44.11
CA PRO A 102 9.86 21.89 -42.66
C PRO A 102 9.60 20.48 -42.12
N PRO A 103 10.12 20.12 -40.93
CA PRO A 103 9.85 18.84 -40.32
C PRO A 103 8.37 18.60 -40.07
N THR A 104 7.88 17.41 -40.42
CA THR A 104 6.44 17.07 -40.37
C THR A 104 6.19 15.76 -39.62
N TRP A 105 5.13 15.71 -38.83
CA TRP A 105 4.65 14.50 -38.18
C TRP A 105 3.93 13.60 -39.17
N ILE A 106 4.36 12.35 -39.25
CA ILE A 106 3.80 11.35 -40.15
C ILE A 106 3.51 10.06 -39.37
N PRO A 107 2.34 9.44 -39.55
CA PRO A 107 2.07 8.14 -38.97
C PRO A 107 3.03 7.06 -39.49
N SER A 108 3.36 6.09 -38.63
CA SER A 108 4.28 5.00 -38.94
C SER A 108 3.95 4.23 -40.23
N ASP A 109 2.65 4.15 -40.57
CA ASP A 109 2.15 3.41 -41.75
C ASP A 109 2.61 4.00 -43.09
N PHE A 110 2.99 5.28 -43.11
CA PHE A 110 3.44 5.99 -44.33
C PHE A 110 4.97 6.08 -44.44
N ILE A 111 5.71 5.54 -43.47
CA ILE A 111 7.17 5.57 -43.45
C ILE A 111 7.69 4.16 -43.77
N ALA A 112 8.81 4.08 -44.49
CA ALA A 112 9.45 2.81 -44.79
C ALA A 112 9.88 2.10 -43.48
N LYS A 113 9.59 0.79 -43.39
CA LYS A 113 9.79 -0.01 -42.16
C LYS A 113 11.24 -0.06 -41.71
N ASP A 114 12.18 -0.06 -42.64
CA ASP A 114 13.61 -0.01 -42.38
C ASP A 114 13.99 1.29 -41.67
N VAL A 115 13.52 2.45 -42.15
CA VAL A 115 13.77 3.76 -41.52
C VAL A 115 13.22 3.81 -40.09
N VAL A 116 11.98 3.35 -39.88
CA VAL A 116 11.39 3.26 -38.53
C VAL A 116 12.21 2.32 -37.64
N SER A 117 12.62 1.17 -38.16
CA SER A 117 13.40 0.20 -37.40
C SER A 117 14.77 0.74 -37.01
N GLU A 118 15.45 1.50 -37.88
CA GLU A 118 16.74 2.12 -37.57
C GLU A 118 16.63 3.11 -36.40
N TYR A 119 15.49 3.78 -36.26
CA TYR A 119 15.20 4.69 -35.15
C TYR A 119 14.78 3.99 -33.84
N GLU A 120 14.04 2.88 -33.94
CA GLU A 120 13.48 2.15 -32.78
C GLU A 120 14.42 1.07 -32.21
N ILE A 121 15.24 0.43 -33.05
CA ILE A 121 16.16 -0.64 -32.62
C ILE A 121 17.10 -0.18 -31.50
N PRO A 122 17.76 1.00 -31.56
CA PRO A 122 18.62 1.47 -30.47
C PRO A 122 17.87 1.58 -29.14
N TRP A 123 16.64 2.10 -29.18
CA TRP A 123 15.78 2.25 -28.00
C TRP A 123 15.44 0.90 -27.38
N TRP A 124 14.83 0.00 -28.15
CA TRP A 124 14.45 -1.32 -27.61
C TRP A 124 15.67 -2.17 -27.22
N THR A 125 16.83 -1.94 -27.83
CA THR A 125 18.09 -2.58 -27.41
C THR A 125 18.55 -2.06 -26.05
N ALA A 126 18.50 -0.75 -25.82
CA ALA A 126 18.84 -0.13 -24.54
C ALA A 126 17.87 -0.57 -23.43
N VAL A 127 16.56 -0.57 -23.72
CA VAL A 127 15.50 -1.07 -22.81
C VAL A 127 15.75 -2.53 -22.42
N LYS A 128 15.97 -3.43 -23.39
CA LYS A 128 16.17 -4.87 -23.12
C LYS A 128 17.45 -5.16 -22.32
N LYS A 129 18.45 -4.28 -22.41
CA LYS A 129 19.69 -4.36 -21.62
C LYS A 129 19.60 -3.61 -20.30
N ALA A 130 18.54 -2.85 -20.07
CA ALA A 130 18.42 -1.89 -18.98
C ALA A 130 19.63 -0.93 -18.90
N ASP A 131 20.05 -0.41 -20.05
CA ASP A 131 21.18 0.51 -20.16
C ASP A 131 20.72 1.96 -19.97
N GLU A 132 20.88 2.47 -18.75
CA GLU A 132 20.49 3.82 -18.37
C GLU A 132 21.19 4.91 -19.21
N SER A 133 22.48 4.75 -19.49
CA SER A 133 23.26 5.77 -20.20
C SER A 133 22.77 5.91 -21.64
N SER A 134 22.59 4.78 -22.32
CA SER A 134 22.05 4.76 -23.68
C SER A 134 20.61 5.29 -23.74
N LEU A 135 19.74 4.95 -22.77
CA LEU A 135 18.39 5.50 -22.70
C LEU A 135 18.39 7.02 -22.48
N ARG A 136 19.25 7.51 -21.59
CA ARG A 136 19.37 8.95 -21.31
C ARG A 136 19.89 9.70 -22.53
N GLU A 137 20.86 9.15 -23.26
CA GLU A 137 21.32 9.73 -24.51
C GLU A 137 20.18 9.77 -25.54
N LEU A 138 19.44 8.69 -25.72
CA LEU A 138 18.33 8.62 -26.70
C LEU A 138 17.15 9.55 -26.36
N LEU A 139 16.84 9.75 -25.08
CA LEU A 139 15.81 10.70 -24.64
C LEU A 139 16.23 12.16 -24.85
N ASN A 140 17.53 12.44 -24.73
CA ASN A 140 18.10 13.78 -24.94
C ASN A 140 18.57 14.01 -26.39
N ALA A 141 18.53 12.99 -27.25
CA ALA A 141 19.03 13.06 -28.61
C ALA A 141 17.97 13.61 -29.56
N GLY A 142 18.10 14.87 -29.94
CA GLY A 142 17.33 15.47 -31.03
C GLY A 142 16.86 16.89 -30.73
N ASP A 143 16.47 17.60 -31.80
CA ASP A 143 15.69 18.84 -31.70
C ASP A 143 14.19 18.56 -31.48
N GLY A 144 13.75 17.31 -31.67
CA GLY A 144 12.41 16.83 -31.34
C GLY A 144 12.40 15.96 -30.08
N GLU A 145 11.33 16.04 -29.29
CA GLU A 145 11.15 15.22 -28.09
C GLU A 145 10.87 13.75 -28.51
N ARG A 146 11.62 12.80 -27.92
CA ARG A 146 11.31 11.36 -28.02
C ARG A 146 10.30 11.00 -26.94
N ASP A 147 9.18 10.42 -27.36
CA ASP A 147 8.17 9.90 -26.44
C ASP A 147 8.69 8.71 -25.61
N ALA A 148 8.71 8.87 -24.28
CA ALA A 148 9.13 7.85 -23.34
C ALA A 148 8.13 6.67 -23.26
N ASP A 149 6.87 6.90 -23.64
CA ASP A 149 5.81 5.89 -23.74
C ASP A 149 5.68 5.31 -25.14
N ALA A 150 6.73 5.40 -25.97
CA ALA A 150 6.82 4.65 -27.20
C ALA A 150 6.54 3.15 -26.97
N VAL A 151 5.65 2.60 -27.80
CA VAL A 151 5.17 1.22 -27.69
C VAL A 151 5.81 0.31 -28.73
N ASP A 152 6.02 -0.96 -28.37
CA ASP A 152 6.44 -2.00 -29.31
C ASP A 152 5.26 -2.57 -30.13
N GLU A 153 5.52 -3.59 -30.95
CA GLU A 153 4.50 -4.26 -31.78
C GLU A 153 3.36 -4.90 -30.94
N ASP A 154 3.63 -5.23 -29.67
CA ASP A 154 2.67 -5.77 -28.72
C ASP A 154 1.94 -4.66 -27.92
N GLY A 155 2.27 -3.38 -28.16
CA GLY A 155 1.71 -2.27 -27.40
C GLY A 155 2.35 -2.08 -26.03
N ARG A 156 3.58 -2.54 -25.79
CA ARG A 156 4.26 -2.41 -24.49
C ARG A 156 5.21 -1.22 -24.49
N THR A 157 5.20 -0.44 -23.40
CA THR A 157 6.15 0.66 -23.21
C THR A 157 7.48 0.18 -22.62
N ALA A 158 8.51 1.00 -22.75
CA ALA A 158 9.83 0.75 -22.16
C ALA A 158 9.76 0.52 -20.64
N LEU A 159 8.88 1.25 -19.95
CA LEU A 159 8.74 1.19 -18.50
C LEU A 159 8.34 -0.20 -18.00
N LEU A 160 7.51 -0.94 -18.74
CA LEU A 160 7.13 -2.31 -18.39
C LEU A 160 8.33 -3.26 -18.40
N PHE A 161 9.18 -3.15 -19.43
CA PHE A 161 10.35 -4.00 -19.56
C PHE A 161 11.37 -3.73 -18.45
N VAL A 162 11.77 -2.47 -18.25
CA VAL A 162 12.78 -2.15 -17.22
C VAL A 162 12.27 -2.46 -15.82
N SER A 163 10.96 -2.37 -15.59
CA SER A 163 10.33 -2.77 -14.33
C SER A 163 10.45 -4.27 -14.06
N GLY A 164 10.24 -5.12 -15.07
CA GLY A 164 10.45 -6.57 -14.96
C GLY A 164 11.94 -6.96 -14.85
N LEU A 165 12.83 -6.22 -15.51
CA LEU A 165 14.28 -6.41 -15.41
C LEU A 165 14.81 -6.00 -14.02
N GLY A 166 14.11 -5.09 -13.34
CA GLY A 166 14.46 -4.63 -12.00
C GLY A 166 15.48 -3.49 -11.99
N SER A 167 15.55 -2.71 -13.08
CA SER A 167 16.47 -1.58 -13.18
C SER A 167 15.84 -0.32 -12.58
N GLU A 168 16.22 -0.04 -11.34
CA GLU A 168 15.76 1.09 -10.55
C GLU A 168 16.09 2.44 -11.21
N ASP A 169 17.28 2.57 -11.76
CA ASP A 169 17.76 3.82 -12.37
C ASP A 169 17.05 4.10 -13.69
N CYS A 170 16.81 3.07 -14.52
CA CYS A 170 16.05 3.22 -15.75
C CYS A 170 14.58 3.57 -15.48
N VAL A 171 13.97 3.01 -14.42
CA VAL A 171 12.59 3.35 -14.04
C VAL A 171 12.49 4.82 -13.63
N LYS A 172 13.42 5.32 -12.82
CA LYS A 172 13.46 6.75 -12.45
C LYS A 172 13.65 7.63 -13.67
N LEU A 173 14.60 7.29 -14.53
CA LEU A 173 14.89 8.05 -15.76
C LEU A 173 13.64 8.16 -16.66
N LEU A 174 12.94 7.06 -16.90
CA LEU A 174 11.74 7.06 -17.74
C LEU A 174 10.60 7.86 -17.09
N ALA A 175 10.41 7.74 -15.77
CA ALA A 175 9.41 8.53 -15.05
C ALA A 175 9.75 10.04 -15.04
N GLU A 176 11.02 10.41 -14.91
CA GLU A 176 11.50 11.80 -15.06
C GLU A 176 11.25 12.34 -16.47
N ALA A 177 11.30 11.47 -17.48
CA ALA A 177 10.97 11.79 -18.87
C ALA A 177 9.46 11.80 -19.17
N GLY A 178 8.60 11.61 -18.16
CA GLY A 178 7.15 11.71 -18.27
C GLY A 178 6.43 10.41 -18.65
N ALA A 179 7.09 9.26 -18.58
CA ALA A 179 6.44 7.97 -18.83
C ALA A 179 5.30 7.68 -17.84
N ASP A 180 4.21 7.10 -18.33
CA ASP A 180 3.06 6.73 -17.51
C ASP A 180 3.38 5.52 -16.60
N VAL A 181 3.60 5.80 -15.32
CA VAL A 181 3.85 4.78 -14.28
C VAL A 181 2.68 3.82 -14.06
N ASN A 182 1.49 4.18 -14.52
CA ASN A 182 0.26 3.39 -14.43
C ASN A 182 -0.17 2.80 -15.77
N TYR A 183 0.69 2.83 -16.79
CA TYR A 183 0.39 2.27 -18.10
C TYR A 183 -0.10 0.82 -17.99
N ARG A 184 -1.19 0.49 -18.71
CA ARG A 184 -1.75 -0.87 -18.76
C ARG A 184 -1.43 -1.51 -20.09
N ASP A 185 -0.71 -2.63 -20.05
CA ASP A 185 -0.41 -3.44 -21.24
C ASP A 185 -1.71 -3.97 -21.89
N PRO A 186 -2.07 -3.48 -23.10
CA PRO A 186 -3.28 -3.94 -23.78
C PRO A 186 -3.18 -5.39 -24.27
N SER A 187 -1.98 -5.91 -24.55
CA SER A 187 -1.78 -7.29 -25.03
C SER A 187 -1.45 -8.28 -23.91
N GLY A 188 -0.80 -7.80 -22.85
CA GLY A 188 -0.36 -8.59 -21.70
C GLY A 188 -1.43 -8.87 -20.65
N GLY A 189 -2.69 -8.52 -20.92
CA GLY A 189 -3.80 -8.71 -19.98
C GLY A 189 -3.88 -7.61 -18.91
N GLY A 190 -3.59 -6.36 -19.28
CA GLY A 190 -3.76 -5.20 -18.40
C GLY A 190 -2.68 -5.04 -17.34
N LEU A 191 -1.52 -5.68 -17.51
CA LEU A 191 -0.43 -5.60 -16.54
C LEU A 191 0.19 -4.20 -16.52
N THR A 192 0.46 -3.69 -15.32
CA THR A 192 1.15 -2.40 -15.11
C THR A 192 2.64 -2.60 -14.83
N PRO A 193 3.48 -1.54 -14.89
CA PRO A 193 4.87 -1.60 -14.43
C PRO A 193 5.01 -2.24 -13.03
N LEU A 194 4.08 -1.95 -12.12
CA LEU A 194 4.07 -2.51 -10.76
C LEU A 194 3.78 -4.02 -10.75
N HIS A 195 2.89 -4.51 -11.63
CA HIS A 195 2.68 -5.95 -11.82
C HIS A 195 3.94 -6.64 -12.35
N MET A 196 4.64 -6.02 -13.32
CA MET A 196 5.88 -6.56 -13.87
C MET A 196 6.95 -6.66 -12.78
N ALA A 197 7.19 -5.59 -12.03
CA ALA A 197 8.15 -5.61 -10.92
C ALA A 197 7.79 -6.66 -9.85
N ALA A 198 6.51 -6.79 -9.49
CA ALA A 198 6.05 -7.78 -8.52
C ALA A 198 6.20 -9.23 -9.02
N GLY A 199 5.79 -9.51 -10.26
CA GLY A 199 5.84 -10.84 -10.86
C GLY A 199 7.26 -11.36 -11.11
N TYR A 200 8.18 -10.47 -11.49
CA TYR A 200 9.60 -10.75 -11.67
C TYR A 200 10.43 -10.62 -10.38
N VAL A 201 9.78 -10.34 -9.25
CA VAL A 201 10.40 -10.33 -7.91
C VAL A 201 11.47 -9.24 -7.76
N ARG A 202 11.10 -8.00 -8.06
CA ARG A 202 11.97 -6.81 -8.04
C ARG A 202 11.57 -5.84 -6.91
N PRO A 203 11.92 -6.13 -5.64
CA PRO A 203 11.43 -5.35 -4.50
C PRO A 203 11.87 -3.88 -4.51
N GLY A 204 13.10 -3.58 -4.94
CA GLY A 204 13.57 -2.19 -5.01
C GLY A 204 12.85 -1.38 -6.09
N THR A 205 12.59 -2.00 -7.25
CA THR A 205 11.78 -1.41 -8.31
C THR A 205 10.31 -1.19 -7.89
N VAL A 206 9.71 -2.14 -7.17
CA VAL A 206 8.36 -1.97 -6.59
C VAL A 206 8.33 -0.76 -5.68
N LYS A 207 9.34 -0.60 -4.81
CA LYS A 207 9.43 0.55 -3.91
C LYS A 207 9.50 1.87 -4.68
N ILE A 208 10.36 1.95 -5.69
CA ILE A 208 10.52 3.16 -6.51
C ILE A 208 9.25 3.49 -7.27
N LEU A 209 8.58 2.51 -7.88
CA LEU A 209 7.32 2.75 -8.60
C LEU A 209 6.25 3.34 -7.66
N ILE A 210 6.14 2.84 -6.42
CA ILE A 210 5.23 3.39 -5.41
C ILE A 210 5.65 4.83 -5.02
N GLU A 211 6.95 5.07 -4.81
CA GLU A 211 7.48 6.42 -4.53
C GLU A 211 7.19 7.41 -5.68
N LEU A 212 7.13 6.92 -6.93
CA LEU A 212 6.78 7.68 -8.14
C LEU A 212 5.26 7.81 -8.39
N GLY A 213 4.41 7.29 -7.50
CA GLY A 213 2.96 7.43 -7.60
C GLY A 213 2.25 6.35 -8.43
N ALA A 214 2.86 5.18 -8.63
CA ALA A 214 2.16 4.02 -9.18
C ALA A 214 1.05 3.56 -8.22
N ASP A 215 -0.12 3.22 -8.77
CA ASP A 215 -1.28 2.76 -8.02
C ASP A 215 -1.09 1.28 -7.61
N PRO A 216 -0.94 0.97 -6.30
CA PRO A 216 -0.82 -0.40 -5.82
C PRO A 216 -2.14 -1.17 -5.86
N GLU A 217 -3.28 -0.50 -6.05
CA GLU A 217 -4.60 -1.11 -6.18
C GLU A 217 -5.02 -1.34 -7.64
N ALA A 218 -4.20 -0.97 -8.62
CA ALA A 218 -4.50 -1.20 -10.02
C ALA A 218 -4.72 -2.69 -10.31
N GLU A 219 -5.85 -3.04 -10.93
CA GLU A 219 -6.20 -4.41 -11.26
C GLU A 219 -5.84 -4.75 -12.72
N ASP A 220 -5.22 -5.92 -12.94
CA ASP A 220 -5.06 -6.52 -14.26
C ASP A 220 -6.41 -6.99 -14.84
N ASP A 221 -6.43 -7.53 -16.06
CA ASP A 221 -7.66 -7.99 -16.72
C ASP A 221 -8.29 -9.22 -16.06
N LYS A 222 -7.58 -9.85 -15.11
CA LYS A 222 -8.09 -10.95 -14.28
C LYS A 222 -8.59 -10.45 -12.92
N GLY A 223 -8.59 -9.14 -12.67
CA GLY A 223 -8.96 -8.53 -11.39
C GLY A 223 -7.91 -8.78 -10.30
N GLN A 224 -6.66 -9.06 -10.66
CA GLN A 224 -5.57 -9.25 -9.71
C GLN A 224 -4.83 -7.93 -9.51
N THR A 225 -4.58 -7.55 -8.26
CA THR A 225 -3.62 -6.48 -7.92
C THR A 225 -2.18 -6.99 -7.99
N PRO A 226 -1.15 -6.12 -8.01
CA PRO A 226 0.25 -6.54 -7.89
C PRO A 226 0.51 -7.37 -6.64
N LEU A 227 -0.16 -7.04 -5.52
CA LEU A 227 -0.08 -7.79 -4.26
C LEU A 227 -0.69 -9.20 -4.39
N ASP A 228 -1.86 -9.32 -5.04
CA ASP A 228 -2.51 -10.60 -5.27
C ASP A 228 -1.70 -11.49 -6.23
N LEU A 229 -1.09 -10.90 -7.25
CA LEU A 229 -0.16 -11.58 -8.14
C LEU A 229 1.03 -12.14 -7.35
N ALA A 230 1.71 -11.31 -6.54
CA ALA A 230 2.86 -11.73 -5.74
C ALA A 230 2.50 -12.87 -4.76
N ARG A 231 1.35 -12.76 -4.06
CA ARG A 231 0.84 -13.81 -3.15
C ARG A 231 0.50 -15.10 -3.91
N THR A 232 -0.08 -14.99 -5.10
CA THR A 232 -0.43 -16.15 -5.94
C THR A 232 0.83 -16.88 -6.41
N ILE A 233 1.87 -16.15 -6.81
CA ILE A 233 3.16 -16.74 -7.18
C ILE A 233 3.78 -17.41 -5.96
N LEU A 234 3.84 -16.74 -4.81
CA LEU A 234 4.43 -17.27 -3.58
C LEU A 234 3.80 -18.60 -3.16
N LYS A 235 2.47 -18.73 -3.24
CA LYS A 235 1.73 -19.97 -2.92
C LYS A 235 2.11 -21.15 -3.81
N LYS A 236 2.51 -20.90 -5.06
CA LYS A 236 2.86 -21.93 -6.05
C LYS A 236 4.32 -22.39 -5.95
N LEU A 237 5.20 -21.63 -5.27
CA LEU A 237 6.63 -21.94 -5.19
C LEU A 237 6.89 -23.12 -4.25
N THR A 238 7.86 -23.94 -4.60
CA THR A 238 8.30 -25.06 -3.77
C THR A 238 9.27 -24.59 -2.68
N PRO A 239 9.45 -25.35 -1.57
CA PRO A 239 10.41 -25.00 -0.53
C PRO A 239 11.85 -24.84 -1.01
N MET A 240 12.23 -25.48 -2.12
CA MET A 240 13.59 -25.40 -2.70
C MET A 240 13.90 -24.05 -3.36
N GLN A 241 12.91 -23.21 -3.63
CA GLN A 241 13.07 -21.90 -4.28
C GLN A 241 13.22 -20.78 -3.24
N PHE A 242 14.09 -20.98 -2.25
CA PHE A 242 14.21 -20.11 -1.07
C PHE A 242 14.43 -18.63 -1.42
N ASP A 243 15.40 -18.32 -2.29
CA ASP A 243 15.72 -16.93 -2.63
C ASP A 243 14.56 -16.21 -3.31
N ARG A 244 13.85 -16.91 -4.21
CA ARG A 244 12.67 -16.35 -4.89
C ARG A 244 11.53 -16.12 -3.89
N ARG A 245 11.34 -17.02 -2.92
CA ARG A 245 10.37 -16.83 -1.84
C ARG A 245 10.72 -15.63 -0.97
N LEU A 246 11.98 -15.49 -0.57
CA LEU A 246 12.45 -14.35 0.21
C LEU A 246 12.24 -13.03 -0.55
N GLY A 247 12.55 -13.01 -1.85
CA GLY A 247 12.28 -11.85 -2.70
C GLY A 247 10.80 -11.50 -2.77
N LEU A 248 9.91 -12.49 -2.92
CA LEU A 248 8.47 -12.25 -2.94
C LEU A 248 7.93 -11.78 -1.59
N HIS A 249 8.47 -12.30 -0.47
CA HIS A 249 8.12 -11.78 0.85
C HIS A 249 8.49 -10.30 0.99
N ARG A 250 9.63 -9.86 0.44
CA ARG A 250 10.01 -8.44 0.42
C ARG A 250 9.06 -7.62 -0.45
N VAL A 251 8.73 -8.09 -1.65
CA VAL A 251 7.75 -7.43 -2.53
C VAL A 251 6.39 -7.28 -1.83
N ILE A 252 5.91 -8.36 -1.22
CA ILE A 252 4.65 -8.38 -0.47
C ILE A 252 4.70 -7.37 0.68
N GLY A 253 5.79 -7.34 1.46
CA GLY A 253 5.95 -6.39 2.55
C GLY A 253 5.90 -4.94 2.06
N VAL A 254 6.62 -4.60 0.98
CA VAL A 254 6.59 -3.24 0.42
C VAL A 254 5.20 -2.84 -0.06
N LEU A 255 4.48 -3.74 -0.74
CA LEU A 255 3.11 -3.49 -1.18
C LEU A 255 2.15 -3.41 0.01
N GLU A 256 2.34 -4.25 1.03
CA GLU A 256 1.53 -4.23 2.25
C GLU A 256 1.74 -2.93 3.03
N ASP A 257 2.98 -2.44 3.17
CA ASP A 257 3.30 -1.18 3.83
C ASP A 257 2.73 0.03 3.07
N ALA A 258 2.68 -0.05 1.73
CA ALA A 258 2.09 1.01 0.90
C ALA A 258 0.56 1.00 0.98
N MET A 259 -0.03 -0.19 0.90
CA MET A 259 -1.48 -0.36 0.87
C MET A 259 -2.10 -0.29 2.25
N PHE A 260 -1.39 -0.65 3.32
CA PHE A 260 -1.96 -0.79 4.65
C PHE A 260 -1.13 -0.03 5.71
N GLU A 261 -1.80 0.76 6.53
CA GLU A 261 -1.24 1.51 7.65
C GLU A 261 -1.59 0.85 8.98
N PHE A 262 -0.80 1.09 10.03
CA PHE A 262 -1.17 0.70 11.38
C PHE A 262 -2.02 1.78 12.07
N ALA A 263 -3.25 1.44 12.48
CA ALA A 263 -4.17 2.38 13.16
C ALA A 263 -4.46 2.01 14.62
N GLU A 264 -4.62 3.04 15.48
CA GLU A 264 -5.00 2.88 16.88
C GLU A 264 -6.48 2.49 17.04
N VAL A 265 -6.71 1.43 17.81
CA VAL A 265 -8.04 0.97 18.18
C VAL A 265 -8.53 1.76 19.40
N GLU A 266 -9.77 2.21 19.39
CA GLU A 266 -10.41 2.76 20.58
C GLU A 266 -10.96 1.63 21.45
N GLU A 267 -11.74 0.74 20.84
CA GLU A 267 -12.43 -0.35 21.54
C GLU A 267 -12.76 -1.49 20.57
N ILE A 268 -12.75 -2.73 21.09
CA ILE A 268 -13.38 -3.87 20.40
C ILE A 268 -14.78 -4.04 20.95
N MET A 269 -15.79 -3.87 20.09
CA MET A 269 -17.19 -3.85 20.51
C MET A 269 -17.85 -5.24 20.47
N GLU A 270 -17.60 -5.99 19.40
CA GLU A 270 -18.27 -7.27 19.18
C GLU A 270 -17.31 -8.30 18.60
N LYS A 271 -17.66 -9.58 18.77
CA LYS A 271 -16.99 -10.71 18.12
C LYS A 271 -18.01 -11.55 17.38
N ARG A 272 -17.68 -11.91 16.14
CA ARG A 272 -18.40 -12.91 15.35
C ARG A 272 -17.47 -14.02 14.87
N GLY A 273 -18.05 -15.17 14.56
CA GLY A 273 -17.27 -16.33 14.10
C GLY A 273 -16.53 -17.05 15.25
N LYS A 274 -15.68 -18.02 14.88
CA LYS A 274 -14.95 -18.88 15.82
C LYS A 274 -13.53 -19.18 15.32
N GLY A 275 -12.59 -19.27 16.25
CA GLY A 275 -11.19 -19.62 15.98
C GLY A 275 -10.48 -18.59 15.09
N GLU A 276 -9.63 -19.06 14.17
CA GLU A 276 -8.87 -18.20 13.25
C GLU A 276 -9.75 -17.39 12.28
N LYS A 277 -11.01 -17.80 12.08
CA LYS A 277 -11.99 -17.09 11.26
C LYS A 277 -12.84 -16.12 12.08
N ALA A 278 -12.51 -15.91 13.36
CA ALA A 278 -13.19 -14.90 14.15
C ALA A 278 -12.91 -13.50 13.57
N GLU A 279 -13.91 -12.66 13.67
CA GLU A 279 -13.83 -11.25 13.30
C GLU A 279 -14.34 -10.42 14.48
N TYR A 280 -13.71 -9.27 14.68
CA TYR A 280 -13.97 -8.36 15.78
C TYR A 280 -14.45 -7.03 15.18
N LEU A 281 -15.54 -6.48 15.72
CA LEU A 281 -16.02 -5.16 15.34
C LEU A 281 -15.18 -4.14 16.10
N VAL A 282 -14.37 -3.39 15.37
CA VAL A 282 -13.40 -2.45 15.93
C VAL A 282 -13.91 -1.02 15.75
N LYS A 283 -13.91 -0.28 16.85
CA LYS A 283 -14.11 1.16 16.90
C LYS A 283 -12.74 1.85 16.82
N TRP A 284 -12.59 2.80 15.92
CA TRP A 284 -11.33 3.50 15.68
C TRP A 284 -11.29 4.83 16.44
N LYS A 285 -10.12 5.22 16.95
CA LYS A 285 -9.98 6.54 17.60
C LYS A 285 -10.10 7.71 16.63
N ASP A 286 -9.73 7.49 15.36
CA ASP A 286 -9.60 8.53 14.34
C ASP A 286 -10.84 8.67 13.43
N ARG A 287 -11.81 7.75 13.52
CA ARG A 287 -12.99 7.74 12.64
C ARG A 287 -14.26 7.30 13.35
N GLU A 288 -15.38 7.82 12.85
CA GLU A 288 -16.72 7.51 13.39
C GLU A 288 -17.25 6.13 12.98
N ALA A 289 -16.72 5.52 11.90
CA ALA A 289 -17.27 4.29 11.34
C ALA A 289 -16.53 3.04 11.84
N ASN A 290 -17.26 2.11 12.48
CA ASN A 290 -16.74 0.84 12.96
C ASN A 290 -16.57 -0.18 11.82
N GLU A 291 -15.57 -1.05 11.92
CA GLU A 291 -15.26 -2.04 10.87
C GLU A 291 -15.10 -3.44 11.45
N TRP A 292 -15.60 -4.46 10.74
CA TRP A 292 -15.32 -5.86 11.07
C TRP A 292 -13.94 -6.27 10.61
N VAL A 293 -13.09 -6.65 11.55
CA VAL A 293 -11.68 -6.98 11.33
C VAL A 293 -11.41 -8.44 11.64
N LYS A 294 -10.68 -9.13 10.76
CA LYS A 294 -10.26 -10.51 10.99
C LYS A 294 -9.28 -10.61 12.17
N ARG A 295 -9.39 -11.68 12.96
CA ARG A 295 -8.53 -11.97 14.11
C ARG A 295 -7.04 -11.79 13.84
N ALA A 296 -6.56 -12.23 12.68
CA ALA A 296 -5.15 -12.15 12.30
C ALA A 296 -4.62 -10.71 12.09
N ALA A 297 -5.52 -9.73 11.94
CA ALA A 297 -5.17 -8.32 11.76
C ALA A 297 -5.44 -7.48 13.03
N VAL A 298 -5.97 -8.09 14.10
CA VAL A 298 -6.13 -7.43 15.40
C VAL A 298 -4.98 -7.86 16.29
N ALA A 299 -4.41 -6.91 17.04
CA ALA A 299 -3.33 -7.18 17.98
C ALA A 299 -3.77 -8.21 19.05
N ASP A 300 -2.84 -9.10 19.42
CA ASP A 300 -3.15 -10.25 20.29
C ASP A 300 -3.53 -9.83 21.72
N ASP A 301 -2.95 -8.74 22.21
CA ASP A 301 -3.26 -8.09 23.48
C ASP A 301 -4.71 -7.58 23.51
N LEU A 302 -5.13 -6.82 22.49
CA LEU A 302 -6.51 -6.33 22.39
C LEU A 302 -7.54 -7.46 22.39
N VAL A 303 -7.25 -8.54 21.65
CA VAL A 303 -8.15 -9.69 21.61
C VAL A 303 -8.18 -10.41 22.97
N SER A 304 -7.03 -10.53 23.63
CA SER A 304 -6.95 -11.12 24.97
C SER A 304 -7.76 -10.30 25.98
N ASP A 305 -7.65 -8.97 25.94
CA ASP A 305 -8.39 -8.05 26.82
C ASP A 305 -9.89 -8.19 26.62
N PHE A 306 -10.33 -8.14 25.36
CA PHE A 306 -11.74 -8.33 25.01
C PHE A 306 -12.29 -9.70 25.45
N GLU A 307 -11.54 -10.78 25.22
CA GLU A 307 -11.98 -12.13 25.60
C GLU A 307 -11.95 -12.39 27.10
N ALA A 308 -11.08 -11.68 27.82
CA ALA A 308 -11.06 -11.66 29.28
C ALA A 308 -12.19 -10.80 29.88
N GLY A 309 -12.91 -10.04 29.05
CA GLY A 309 -13.95 -9.10 29.50
C GLY A 309 -13.36 -7.93 30.28
N VAL A 310 -12.10 -7.57 29.98
CA VAL A 310 -11.46 -6.41 30.59
C VAL A 310 -11.97 -5.18 29.87
N GLU A 311 -12.81 -4.40 30.55
CA GLU A 311 -13.37 -3.16 30.03
C GLU A 311 -12.31 -2.04 30.18
N TYR A 312 -12.11 -1.24 29.12
CA TYR A 312 -11.24 -0.07 29.17
C TYR A 312 -11.93 1.06 29.95
N ALA A 313 -11.75 1.08 31.27
CA ALA A 313 -12.22 2.17 32.11
C ALA A 313 -11.33 3.41 31.94
N VAL A 314 -11.92 4.59 31.75
CA VAL A 314 -11.18 5.85 31.71
C VAL A 314 -10.98 6.35 33.15
N ALA A 315 -9.72 6.40 33.58
CA ALA A 315 -9.33 6.99 34.86
C ALA A 315 -9.57 8.51 34.85
N GLU A 316 -10.34 9.02 35.81
CA GLU A 316 -10.55 10.47 35.96
C GLU A 316 -9.36 11.13 36.65
N ARG A 317 -8.87 10.52 37.74
CA ARG A 317 -7.77 11.05 38.57
C ARG A 317 -7.24 10.01 39.53
N VAL A 318 -6.01 10.23 39.97
CA VAL A 318 -5.40 9.52 41.12
C VAL A 318 -5.76 10.26 42.41
N LEU A 319 -6.21 9.51 43.41
CA LEU A 319 -6.62 10.03 44.72
C LEU A 319 -5.54 9.83 45.78
N GLU A 320 -4.89 8.67 45.81
CA GLU A 320 -3.92 8.30 46.84
C GLU A 320 -2.78 7.43 46.27
N LYS A 321 -1.68 7.33 47.00
CA LYS A 321 -0.53 6.49 46.70
C LYS A 321 -0.18 5.63 47.91
N ARG A 322 0.07 4.35 47.71
CA ARG A 322 0.57 3.44 48.76
C ARG A 322 1.72 2.58 48.25
N MET A 323 2.44 1.99 49.19
CA MET A 323 3.43 0.95 48.89
C MET A 323 2.76 -0.40 49.15
N GLY A 324 2.63 -1.22 48.11
CA GLY A 324 2.02 -2.55 48.22
C GLY A 324 2.82 -3.47 49.15
N GLU A 325 2.11 -4.24 49.98
CA GLU A 325 2.66 -5.36 50.73
C GLU A 325 2.34 -6.66 50.00
N GLU A 326 3.30 -7.17 49.25
CA GLU A 326 3.20 -8.52 48.67
C GLU A 326 4.42 -9.34 49.10
N GLY A 327 4.17 -10.44 49.79
CA GLY A 327 5.18 -11.23 50.49
C GLY A 327 6.44 -11.50 49.68
N LYS A 328 7.60 -11.21 50.28
CA LYS A 328 8.97 -11.54 49.82
C LYS A 328 9.41 -11.04 48.42
N LYS A 329 8.64 -10.22 47.69
CA LYS A 329 9.11 -9.52 46.46
C LYS A 329 9.05 -8.00 46.64
N LYS A 330 9.84 -7.28 45.81
CA LYS A 330 10.03 -5.82 45.85
C LYS A 330 8.70 -5.08 46.03
N LYS A 331 8.63 -4.17 47.01
CA LYS A 331 7.50 -3.24 47.20
C LYS A 331 7.23 -2.48 45.90
N LYS A 332 6.09 -2.73 45.27
CA LYS A 332 5.61 -1.95 44.12
C LYS A 332 4.72 -0.81 44.59
N VAL A 333 4.73 0.29 43.85
CA VAL A 333 3.88 1.45 44.12
C VAL A 333 2.50 1.16 43.52
N GLU A 334 1.46 1.41 44.31
CA GLU A 334 0.07 1.34 43.87
C GLU A 334 -0.60 2.69 44.08
N TYR A 335 -1.54 3.02 43.20
CA TYR A 335 -2.31 4.26 43.21
C TYR A 335 -3.79 3.94 43.34
N LEU A 336 -4.50 4.72 44.15
CA LEU A 336 -5.96 4.65 44.25
C LEU A 336 -6.54 5.50 43.12
N VAL A 337 -7.16 4.84 42.14
CA VAL A 337 -7.66 5.48 40.92
C VAL A 337 -9.16 5.62 41.00
N LYS A 338 -9.66 6.84 40.75
CA LYS A 338 -11.08 7.09 40.53
C LYS A 338 -11.36 6.93 39.04
N TRP A 339 -12.22 5.97 38.70
CA TRP A 339 -12.69 5.74 37.35
C TRP A 339 -13.96 6.52 37.06
N SER A 340 -14.19 6.82 35.78
CA SER A 340 -15.34 7.58 35.29
C SER A 340 -16.65 6.76 35.30
N ASP A 341 -16.52 5.43 35.25
CA ASP A 341 -17.59 4.45 35.14
C ASP A 341 -17.82 3.66 36.45
N MET A 342 -16.88 3.69 37.39
CA MET A 342 -17.02 3.05 38.70
C MET A 342 -17.30 4.06 39.81
N GLU A 343 -18.29 3.79 40.67
CA GLU A 343 -18.57 4.64 41.84
C GLU A 343 -17.41 4.62 42.87
N GLU A 344 -16.83 3.44 43.10
CA GLU A 344 -15.74 3.22 44.05
C GLU A 344 -14.37 3.26 43.35
N ALA A 345 -13.38 3.88 44.02
CA ALA A 345 -12.00 3.93 43.53
C ALA A 345 -11.28 2.61 43.85
N THR A 346 -10.44 2.12 42.94
CA THR A 346 -9.69 0.86 43.12
C THR A 346 -8.18 1.11 43.19
N TRP A 347 -7.48 0.23 43.91
CA TRP A 347 -6.02 0.28 44.00
C TRP A 347 -5.40 -0.45 42.82
N GLU A 348 -4.71 0.31 41.97
CA GLU A 348 -4.03 -0.23 40.80
C GLU A 348 -2.51 -0.08 40.91
N PRO A 349 -1.74 -1.04 40.38
CA PRO A 349 -0.29 -0.90 40.29
C PRO A 349 0.07 0.24 39.31
N ALA A 350 1.22 0.88 39.54
CA ALA A 350 1.66 2.04 38.75
C ALA A 350 1.73 1.78 37.23
N GLU A 351 1.93 0.52 36.82
CA GLU A 351 1.96 0.15 35.41
C GLU A 351 0.58 0.25 34.70
N ASN A 352 -0.52 0.30 35.46
CA ASN A 352 -1.89 0.28 34.95
C ASN A 352 -2.57 1.66 34.96
N VAL A 353 -1.86 2.70 35.41
CA VAL A 353 -2.39 4.05 35.58
C VAL A 353 -1.74 4.97 34.57
N ASP A 354 -2.54 5.85 33.95
CA ASP A 354 -2.04 6.84 33.00
C ASP A 354 -0.88 7.66 33.62
N PRO A 355 0.33 7.64 33.01
CA PRO A 355 1.47 8.38 33.51
C PRO A 355 1.21 9.88 33.72
N ALA A 356 0.34 10.51 32.91
CA ALA A 356 -0.01 11.92 33.04
C ALA A 356 -0.75 12.20 34.34
N LEU A 357 -1.68 11.33 34.74
CA LEU A 357 -2.44 11.44 35.99
C LEU A 357 -1.53 11.23 37.21
N ILE A 358 -0.58 10.30 37.12
CA ILE A 358 0.44 10.10 38.16
C ILE A 358 1.26 11.38 38.35
N ILE A 359 1.76 11.97 37.26
CA ILE A 359 2.55 13.20 37.30
C ILE A 359 1.73 14.36 37.90
N GLU A 360 0.45 14.47 37.53
CA GLU A 360 -0.43 15.52 38.08
C GLU A 360 -0.64 15.36 39.59
N PHE A 361 -0.87 14.13 40.05
CA PHE A 361 -1.00 13.82 41.47
C PHE A 361 0.28 14.14 42.25
N GLU A 362 1.44 13.68 41.79
CA GLU A 362 2.72 13.93 42.48
C GLU A 362 3.07 15.43 42.54
N LYS A 363 2.68 16.21 41.53
CA LYS A 363 2.85 17.67 41.55
C LYS A 363 1.98 18.36 42.61
N LYS A 364 0.72 17.91 42.78
CA LYS A 364 -0.19 18.44 43.80
C LYS A 364 0.28 18.10 45.22
N ASP A 365 0.80 16.89 45.40
CA ASP A 365 1.30 16.39 46.69
C ASP A 365 2.57 17.14 47.14
N GLN A 366 3.41 17.59 46.21
CA GLN A 366 4.60 18.41 46.52
C GLN A 366 4.29 19.88 46.84
N GLN A 367 3.09 20.36 46.52
CA GLN A 367 2.64 21.74 46.78
C GLN A 367 1.78 21.88 48.05
N SER A 368 1.44 20.76 48.69
CA SER A 368 0.64 20.69 49.93
C SER A 368 1.55 20.45 51.13
#